data_AF-A0A7I7MSC0-F1
#
_entry.id   AF-A0A7I7MSC0-F1
#
_cell.length_a   1.000
_cell.length_b   1.000
_cell.length_c   1.000
_cell.angle_alpha   90.00
_cell.angle_beta   90.00
_cell.angle_gamma   90.00
#
_symmetry.space_group_name_H-M   'P 1'
#
loop_
_entity.id
_entity.type
_entity.pdbx_description
1 polymer ?
#
loop_
_entity_poly.entity_id
_entity_poly.type
_entity_poly.pdbx_seq_one_letter_code
_entity_poly.pdbx_strand_id
1 'polypeptide(L)'
;MPKSPWMRTGDLGFLLGEDFYIVGRIKDLIIQDGVNHYPEDIENTVNQFTGGRVAAFSIPDDSGERLVVVAEIKTENAADESSELSRMSKQVRAAISRLHGLRLSDFLLVPSGALPRTTSGKISRAACSRLYRADEFGRIEVKQ
;
A
#
# COMPACT_ATOMS: atom_id res chain seq x y z
N MET A 1 32.57 21.37 7.07
CA MET A 1 31.10 21.51 7.19
C MET A 1 30.59 22.45 6.11
N PRO A 2 29.42 22.20 5.49
CA PRO A 2 28.90 23.06 4.44
C PRO A 2 28.56 24.47 4.96
N LYS A 3 28.64 25.46 4.07
CA LYS A 3 28.39 26.88 4.38
C LYS A 3 26.90 27.26 4.40
N SER A 4 26.02 26.35 3.97
CA SER A 4 24.57 26.55 3.86
C SER A 4 23.80 25.51 4.68
N PRO A 5 22.58 25.82 5.14
CA PRO A 5 21.75 24.87 5.87
C PRO A 5 21.40 23.65 5.01
N TRP A 6 21.28 22.50 5.66
CA TRP A 6 20.88 21.25 5.01
C TRP A 6 19.39 21.25 4.66
N MET A 7 19.04 20.72 3.50
CA MET A 7 17.65 20.47 3.10
C MET A 7 17.18 19.11 3.63
N ARG A 8 16.02 19.07 4.27
CA ARG A 8 15.37 17.81 4.65
C ARG A 8 14.49 17.32 3.50
N THR A 9 15.00 16.38 2.71
CA THR A 9 14.29 15.82 1.54
C THR A 9 13.05 15.02 1.93
N GLY A 10 13.07 14.40 3.11
CA GLY A 10 12.04 13.46 3.56
C GLY A 10 12.17 12.07 2.94
N ASP A 11 13.21 11.84 2.15
CA ASP A 11 13.52 10.54 1.57
C ASP A 11 14.46 9.77 2.52
N LEU A 12 14.24 8.48 2.64
CA LEU A 12 15.09 7.56 3.40
C LEU A 12 16.09 6.91 2.44
N GLY A 13 17.33 6.79 2.87
CA GLY A 13 18.38 6.18 2.08
C GLY A 13 19.60 5.81 2.91
N PHE A 14 20.52 5.09 2.29
CA PHE A 14 21.78 4.69 2.90
C PHE A 14 22.91 4.79 1.87
N LEU A 15 24.15 4.86 2.38
CA LEU A 15 25.36 4.79 1.58
C LEU A 15 25.90 3.36 1.61
N LEU A 16 26.28 2.86 0.44
CA LEU A 16 26.99 1.59 0.31
C LEU A 16 28.15 1.79 -0.66
N GLY A 17 29.37 1.78 -0.13
CA GLY A 17 30.54 2.23 -0.88
C GLY A 17 30.45 3.74 -1.19
N GLU A 18 30.55 4.08 -2.48
CA GLU A 18 30.44 5.47 -2.96
C GLU A 18 29.03 5.80 -3.49
N ASP A 19 28.12 4.81 -3.50
CA ASP A 19 26.78 4.96 -4.04
C ASP A 19 25.75 5.27 -2.95
N PHE A 20 24.78 6.12 -3.31
CA PHE A 20 23.66 6.49 -2.46
C PHE A 20 22.36 5.85 -2.97
N TYR A 21 21.68 5.11 -2.10
CA TYR A 21 20.46 4.38 -2.41
C TYR A 21 19.27 5.01 -1.69
N ILE A 22 18.21 5.33 -2.43
CA ILE A 22 16.92 5.79 -1.88
C ILE A 22 16.02 4.58 -1.72
N VAL A 23 15.55 4.34 -0.50
CA VAL A 23 14.70 3.18 -0.14
C VAL A 23 13.24 3.53 0.07
N GLY A 24 12.90 4.82 0.21
CA GLY A 24 11.51 5.24 0.37
C GLY A 24 11.37 6.65 0.91
N ARG A 25 10.18 6.99 1.42
CA ARG A 25 9.92 8.26 2.11
C ARG A 25 9.63 8.03 3.58
N ILE A 26 10.18 8.88 4.44
CA ILE A 26 10.00 8.75 5.89
C ILE A 26 8.52 8.83 6.31
N LYS A 27 7.70 9.56 5.55
CA LYS A 27 6.26 9.72 5.81
C LYS A 27 5.40 8.54 5.33
N ASP A 28 5.95 7.71 4.46
CA ASP A 28 5.22 6.57 3.89
C ASP A 28 5.51 5.27 4.66
N LEU A 29 6.47 5.26 5.58
CA LEU A 29 6.85 4.08 6.35
C LEU A 29 5.67 3.61 7.21
N ILE A 30 5.32 2.33 7.10
CA ILE A 30 4.28 1.69 7.91
C ILE A 30 4.93 1.16 9.18
N ILE A 31 4.40 1.52 10.35
CA ILE A 31 4.93 1.08 11.63
C ILE A 31 3.87 0.26 12.36
N GLN A 32 4.14 -1.02 12.58
CA GLN A 32 3.24 -1.90 13.35
C GLN A 32 4.06 -2.69 14.38
N ASP A 33 3.58 -2.73 15.62
CA ASP A 33 4.23 -3.41 16.75
C ASP A 33 5.71 -3.01 16.93
N GLY A 34 6.07 -1.77 16.61
CA GLY A 34 7.44 -1.23 16.73
C GLY A 34 8.38 -1.61 15.59
N VAL A 35 7.89 -2.29 14.55
CA VAL A 35 8.66 -2.70 13.37
C VAL A 35 8.30 -1.82 12.18
N ASN A 36 9.32 -1.43 11.42
CA ASN A 36 9.18 -0.62 10.22
C ASN A 36 8.98 -1.51 8.99
N HIS A 37 7.99 -1.18 8.17
CA HIS A 37 7.66 -1.88 6.93
C HIS A 37 7.56 -0.91 5.77
N TYR A 38 8.24 -1.23 4.68
CA TYR A 38 8.18 -0.44 3.45
C TYR A 38 6.90 -0.79 2.68
N PRO A 39 6.06 0.20 2.33
CA PRO A 39 4.85 -0.05 1.56
C PRO A 39 5.10 -0.80 0.26
N GLU A 40 6.21 -0.51 -0.42
CA GLU A 40 6.61 -1.13 -1.68
C GLU A 40 6.70 -2.66 -1.58
N ASP A 41 7.20 -3.20 -0.46
CA ASP A 41 7.34 -4.64 -0.27
C ASP A 41 5.97 -5.33 -0.10
N ILE A 42 5.07 -4.66 0.61
CA ILE A 42 3.68 -5.10 0.80
C ILE A 42 2.94 -5.04 -0.55
N GLU A 43 3.08 -3.93 -1.26
CA GLU A 43 2.47 -3.70 -2.58
C GLU A 43 2.92 -4.74 -3.60
N ASN A 44 4.22 -5.03 -3.66
CA ASN A 44 4.79 -6.06 -4.53
C ASN A 44 4.25 -7.45 -4.19
N THR A 45 4.02 -7.74 -2.91
CA THR A 45 3.43 -9.01 -2.47
C THR A 45 1.98 -9.12 -2.93
N VAL A 46 1.18 -8.07 -2.75
CA VAL A 46 -0.23 -8.07 -3.16
C VAL A 46 -0.39 -8.08 -4.68
N ASN A 47 0.48 -7.37 -5.40
CA ASN A 47 0.47 -7.32 -6.86
C ASN A 47 0.62 -8.70 -7.51
N GLN A 48 1.35 -9.64 -6.89
CA GLN A 48 1.46 -11.02 -7.37
C GLN A 48 0.12 -11.77 -7.41
N PHE A 49 -0.88 -11.33 -6.63
CA PHE A 49 -2.22 -11.90 -6.64
C PHE A 49 -3.17 -11.15 -7.56
N THR A 50 -3.12 -9.81 -7.52
CA THR A 50 -4.12 -8.98 -8.22
C THR A 50 -3.74 -8.65 -9.65
N GLY A 51 -2.44 -8.68 -9.99
CA GLY A 51 -1.92 -8.26 -11.30
C GLY A 51 -2.14 -6.77 -11.62
N GLY A 52 -2.70 -6.00 -10.68
CA GLY A 52 -3.03 -4.59 -10.83
C GLY A 52 -2.22 -3.69 -9.90
N ARG A 53 -2.45 -2.39 -9.98
CA ARG A 53 -1.77 -1.42 -9.12
C ARG A 53 -2.22 -1.59 -7.67
N VAL A 54 -1.30 -1.38 -6.74
CA VAL A 54 -1.56 -1.51 -5.30
C VAL A 54 -1.04 -0.29 -4.56
N ALA A 55 -1.78 0.15 -3.55
CA ALA A 55 -1.35 1.14 -2.57
C ALA A 55 -1.45 0.52 -1.17
N ALA A 56 -0.35 0.46 -0.43
CA ALA A 56 -0.33 0.13 0.99
C ALA A 56 -0.07 1.40 1.79
N PHE A 57 -0.85 1.62 2.86
CA PHE A 57 -0.67 2.78 3.74
C PHE A 57 -1.20 2.52 5.13
N SER A 58 -0.59 3.17 6.12
CA SER A 58 -1.12 3.27 7.48
C SER A 58 -2.22 4.32 7.56
N ILE A 59 -3.17 4.09 8.44
CA ILE A 59 -4.06 5.12 8.96
C ILE A 59 -4.04 5.10 10.48
N PRO A 60 -4.12 6.27 11.14
CA PRO A 60 -4.21 6.33 12.59
C PRO A 60 -5.46 5.63 13.11
N ASP A 61 -5.32 4.91 14.22
CA ASP A 61 -6.44 4.40 15.02
C ASP A 61 -6.12 4.49 16.53
N ASP A 62 -7.07 4.10 17.37
CA ASP A 62 -6.92 4.17 18.83
C ASP A 62 -5.81 3.27 19.39
N SER A 63 -5.34 2.29 18.60
CA SER A 63 -4.25 1.36 18.94
C SER A 63 -2.90 1.74 18.32
N GLY A 64 -2.85 2.83 17.54
CA GLY A 64 -1.66 3.32 16.85
C GLY A 64 -1.93 3.47 15.35
N GLU A 65 -1.43 2.53 14.55
CA GLU A 65 -1.60 2.52 13.10
C GLU A 65 -2.16 1.19 12.62
N ARG A 66 -3.14 1.26 11.71
CA ARG A 66 -3.67 0.09 11.00
C ARG A 66 -3.27 0.10 9.53
N LEU A 67 -2.81 -1.05 9.05
CA LEU A 67 -2.48 -1.28 7.65
C LEU A 67 -3.75 -1.42 6.81
N VAL A 68 -3.87 -0.57 5.79
CA VAL A 68 -4.86 -0.69 4.72
C VAL A 68 -4.14 -0.92 3.40
N VAL A 69 -4.69 -1.82 2.59
CA VAL A 69 -4.24 -2.05 1.22
C VAL A 69 -5.41 -1.86 0.26
N VAL A 70 -5.20 -1.08 -0.78
CA VAL A 70 -6.15 -0.90 -1.89
C VAL A 70 -5.50 -1.42 -3.15
N ALA A 71 -6.16 -2.33 -3.86
CA ALA A 71 -5.64 -2.93 -5.08
C ALA A 71 -6.65 -2.80 -6.23
N GLU A 72 -6.15 -2.35 -7.38
CA GLU A 72 -6.87 -2.39 -8.64
C GLU A 72 -6.95 -3.84 -9.14
N ILE A 73 -8.11 -4.23 -9.66
CA ILE A 73 -8.31 -5.48 -10.40
C ILE A 73 -8.91 -5.22 -11.78
N LYS A 74 -8.59 -6.11 -12.72
CA LYS A 74 -9.30 -6.18 -14.00
C LYS A 74 -10.54 -7.04 -13.79
N THR A 75 -11.72 -6.44 -13.87
CA THR A 75 -12.98 -7.18 -13.87
C THR A 75 -13.25 -7.67 -15.29
N GLU A 76 -13.06 -8.97 -15.51
CA GLU A 76 -13.38 -9.64 -16.77
C GLU A 76 -14.34 -10.80 -16.44
N ASN A 77 -15.63 -10.45 -16.30
CA ASN A 77 -16.82 -11.30 -16.00
C ASN A 77 -17.22 -11.44 -14.52
N ALA A 78 -17.95 -10.44 -14.01
CA ALA A 78 -18.38 -10.27 -12.62
C ALA A 78 -19.32 -11.34 -12.00
N ALA A 79 -19.78 -12.36 -12.73
CA ALA A 79 -20.80 -13.30 -12.24
C ALA A 79 -20.24 -14.48 -11.43
N ASP A 80 -19.04 -14.98 -11.78
CA ASP A 80 -18.34 -16.07 -11.05
C ASP A 80 -17.20 -15.55 -10.13
N GLU A 81 -16.84 -14.27 -10.27
CA GLU A 81 -15.66 -13.68 -9.62
C GLU A 81 -15.78 -13.56 -8.08
N SER A 82 -16.98 -13.48 -7.49
CA SER A 82 -17.11 -13.21 -6.05
C SER A 82 -16.40 -14.24 -5.16
N SER A 83 -16.50 -15.53 -5.50
CA SER A 83 -15.82 -16.60 -4.78
C SER A 83 -14.30 -16.56 -4.96
N GLU A 84 -13.83 -16.21 -6.16
CA GLU A 84 -12.42 -16.06 -6.49
C GLU A 84 -11.80 -14.85 -5.79
N LEU A 85 -12.49 -13.71 -5.78
CA LEU A 85 -12.07 -12.49 -5.06
C LEU A 85 -12.02 -12.73 -3.55
N SER A 86 -12.96 -13.50 -2.99
CA SER A 86 -12.94 -13.91 -1.58
C SER A 86 -11.73 -14.80 -1.28
N ARG A 87 -11.45 -15.78 -2.15
CA ARG A 87 -10.27 -16.66 -2.02
C ARG A 87 -8.97 -15.86 -2.13
N MET A 88 -8.86 -14.97 -3.12
CA MET A 88 -7.70 -14.09 -3.30
C MET A 88 -7.50 -13.19 -2.08
N SER A 89 -8.56 -12.59 -1.55
CA SER A 89 -8.48 -11.76 -0.35
C SER A 89 -7.96 -12.52 0.86
N LYS A 90 -8.36 -13.78 1.04
CA LYS A 90 -7.82 -14.67 2.09
C LYS A 90 -6.34 -14.98 1.85
N GLN A 91 -5.95 -15.27 0.61
CA GLN A 91 -4.56 -15.54 0.25
C GLN A 91 -3.65 -14.32 0.46
N VAL A 92 -4.11 -13.12 0.09
CA VAL A 92 -3.39 -11.86 0.32
C VAL A 92 -3.18 -11.61 1.81
N ARG A 93 -4.23 -11.74 2.64
CA ARG A 93 -4.13 -11.59 4.09
C ARG A 93 -3.13 -12.59 4.69
N ALA A 94 -3.18 -13.85 4.26
CA ALA A 94 -2.24 -14.88 4.72
C ALA A 94 -0.80 -14.60 4.26
N ALA A 95 -0.60 -14.14 3.02
CA ALA A 95 0.72 -13.79 2.50
C ALA A 95 1.33 -12.60 3.24
N ILE A 96 0.54 -11.55 3.50
CA ILE A 96 1.00 -10.38 4.27
C ILE A 96 1.42 -10.78 5.68
N SER A 97 0.59 -11.57 6.37
CA SER A 97 0.92 -12.05 7.71
C SER A 97 2.19 -12.91 7.72
N ARG A 98 2.32 -13.86 6.77
CA ARG A 98 3.44 -14.79 6.72
C ARG A 98 4.76 -14.14 6.33
N LEU A 99 4.75 -13.25 5.32
CA LEU A 99 5.97 -12.70 4.73
C LEU A 99 6.43 -11.42 5.43
N HIS A 100 5.48 -10.60 5.91
CA HIS A 100 5.80 -9.29 6.50
C HIS A 100 5.55 -9.24 8.00
N GLY A 101 4.92 -10.26 8.61
CA GLY A 101 4.55 -10.21 10.02
C GLY A 101 3.46 -9.18 10.35
N LEU A 102 2.76 -8.67 9.31
CA LEU A 102 1.79 -7.59 9.44
C LEU A 102 0.35 -8.12 9.56
N ARG A 103 -0.46 -7.42 10.36
CA ARG A 103 -1.92 -7.59 10.38
C ARG A 103 -2.56 -6.61 9.41
N LEU A 104 -3.05 -7.15 8.30
CA LEU A 104 -3.84 -6.38 7.33
C LEU A 104 -5.22 -6.09 7.92
N SER A 105 -5.51 -4.81 8.18
CA SER A 105 -6.78 -4.41 8.77
C SER A 105 -7.88 -4.36 7.71
N ASP A 106 -7.64 -3.66 6.61
CA ASP A 106 -8.58 -3.63 5.49
C ASP A 106 -7.91 -3.90 4.14
N PHE A 107 -8.63 -4.59 3.27
CA PHE A 107 -8.21 -4.91 1.91
C PHE A 107 -9.33 -4.59 0.94
N LEU A 108 -9.11 -3.56 0.11
CA LEU A 108 -10.11 -3.04 -0.81
C LEU A 108 -9.71 -3.41 -2.23
N LEU A 109 -10.68 -3.98 -2.94
CA LEU A 109 -10.58 -4.20 -4.37
C LEU A 109 -11.36 -3.09 -5.07
N VAL A 110 -10.71 -2.44 -6.04
CA VAL A 110 -11.27 -1.32 -6.80
C VAL A 110 -11.08 -1.56 -8.30
N PRO A 111 -11.89 -0.93 -9.16
CA PRO A 111 -11.69 -1.02 -10.61
C PRO A 111 -10.33 -0.46 -11.04
N SER A 112 -9.82 -0.97 -12.16
CA SER A 112 -8.63 -0.42 -12.81
C SER A 112 -8.73 1.10 -13.02
N GLY A 113 -7.67 1.83 -12.64
CA GLY A 113 -7.61 3.29 -12.73
C GLY A 113 -8.18 4.06 -11.54
N ALA A 114 -8.70 3.38 -10.51
CA ALA A 114 -9.26 4.05 -9.33
C ALA A 114 -8.20 4.63 -8.38
N LEU A 115 -6.94 4.16 -8.42
CA LEU A 115 -5.91 4.70 -7.52
C LEU A 115 -5.42 6.08 -8.00
N PRO A 116 -5.47 7.13 -7.16
CA PRO A 116 -4.99 8.45 -7.51
C PRO A 116 -3.49 8.47 -7.76
N ARG A 117 -3.07 9.24 -8.77
CA ARG A 117 -1.68 9.34 -9.22
C ARG A 117 -1.16 10.77 -9.13
N THR A 118 0.14 10.90 -8.92
CA THR A 118 0.85 12.17 -9.09
C THR A 118 0.93 12.54 -10.58
N THR A 119 1.32 13.79 -10.87
CA THR A 119 1.59 14.25 -12.25
C THR A 119 2.68 13.43 -12.96
N SER A 120 3.61 12.85 -12.20
CA SER A 120 4.62 11.91 -12.69
C SER A 120 4.11 10.48 -12.89
N GLY A 121 2.84 10.23 -12.62
CA GLY A 121 2.19 8.92 -12.80
C GLY A 121 2.48 7.90 -11.71
N LYS A 122 3.12 8.28 -10.60
CA LYS A 122 3.29 7.41 -9.43
C LYS A 122 2.01 7.36 -8.61
N ILE A 123 1.73 6.23 -7.97
CA ILE A 123 0.60 6.12 -7.03
C ILE A 123 0.85 7.08 -5.86
N SER A 124 -0.17 7.84 -5.47
CA SER A 124 -0.11 8.73 -4.32
C SER A 124 -0.78 8.07 -3.12
N ARG A 125 0.01 7.43 -2.25
CA ARG A 125 -0.48 6.78 -1.01
C ARG A 125 -1.22 7.76 -0.11
N ALA A 126 -0.72 8.99 0.00
CA ALA A 126 -1.38 10.05 0.77
C ALA A 126 -2.78 10.39 0.22
N ALA A 127 -2.94 10.45 -1.11
CA ALA A 127 -4.26 10.64 -1.71
C ALA A 127 -5.16 9.41 -1.50
N CYS A 128 -4.61 8.20 -1.61
CA CYS A 128 -5.36 6.96 -1.33
C CYS A 128 -5.86 6.92 0.12
N SER A 129 -5.00 7.24 1.09
CA SER A 129 -5.35 7.34 2.51
C SER A 129 -6.45 8.39 2.77
N ARG A 130 -6.43 9.51 2.05
CA ARG A 130 -7.49 10.52 2.13
C ARG A 130 -8.82 9.99 1.57
N LEU A 131 -8.82 9.41 0.37
CA LEU A 131 -10.02 8.84 -0.25
C LEU A 131 -10.62 7.71 0.59
N TYR A 132 -9.77 6.83 1.13
CA TYR A 132 -10.20 5.75 2.02
C TYR A 132 -10.89 6.29 3.27
N ARG A 133 -10.30 7.29 3.94
CA ARG A 133 -10.88 7.89 5.15
C ARG A 133 -12.19 8.65 4.89
N ALA A 134 -12.38 9.14 3.68
CA ALA A 134 -13.61 9.77 3.24
C ALA A 134 -14.66 8.78 2.70
N ASP A 135 -14.33 7.49 2.65
CA ASP A 135 -15.14 6.42 2.04
C ASP A 135 -15.49 6.67 0.56
N GLU A 136 -14.55 7.27 -0.19
CA GLU A 136 -14.74 7.70 -1.58
C GLU A 136 -14.23 6.70 -2.62
N PHE A 137 -13.79 5.50 -2.20
CA PHE A 137 -13.41 4.45 -3.15
C PHE A 137 -14.64 3.72 -3.71
N GLY A 138 -14.70 3.58 -5.03
CA GLY A 138 -15.65 2.68 -5.69
C GLY A 138 -15.29 1.22 -5.42
N ARG A 139 -15.77 0.67 -4.32
CA ARG A 139 -15.47 -0.70 -3.86
C ARG A 139 -16.15 -1.73 -4.77
N ILE A 140 -15.44 -2.80 -5.08
CA ILE A 140 -16.02 -4.02 -5.67
C ILE A 140 -16.49 -4.90 -4.51
N GLU A 141 -17.79 -5.18 -4.42
CA GLU A 141 -18.34 -6.00 -3.36
C GLU A 141 -17.91 -7.46 -3.52
N VAL A 142 -17.19 -7.97 -2.52
CA VAL A 142 -16.93 -9.40 -2.37
C VAL A 142 -18.04 -9.98 -1.50
N LYS A 143 -19.04 -10.63 -2.12
CA LYS A 143 -20.07 -11.35 -1.36
C LYS A 143 -19.44 -12.58 -0.69
N GLN A 144 -19.77 -12.76 0.60
CA GLN A 144 -19.25 -13.86 1.43
C GLN A 144 -19.80 -15.21 1.00
#